data_AF-A0A956AAM4-F1
#
_entry.id   AF-A0A956AAM4-F1
#
_cell.length_a   1.000
_cell.length_b   1.000
_cell.length_c   1.000
_cell.angle_alpha   90.00
_cell.angle_beta   90.00
_cell.angle_gamma   90.00
#
_symmetry.space_group_name_H-M   'P 1'
#
loop_
_entity.id
_entity.type
_entity.pdbx_description
1 polymer ?
#
loop_
_entity_poly.entity_id
_entity_poly.type
_entity_poly.pdbx_seq_one_letter_code
_entity_poly.pdbx_strand_id
1 'polypeptide(L)' 'MSKQTLHDLWALTKPRIVYLNVFMTALGLWLAPGETSWVVMVLALLGCALAVASANALNMYFERDFDRLMARTKKRPLP' A
#
# COMPACT_ATOMS: atom_id res chain seq x y z
N MET A 1 4.50 -4.66 22.13
CA MET A 1 4.68 -3.82 20.92
C MET A 1 4.42 -2.37 21.30
N SER A 2 5.43 -1.51 21.23
CA SER A 2 5.27 -0.06 21.48
C SER A 2 4.32 0.53 20.43
N LYS A 3 3.48 1.52 20.80
CA LYS A 3 2.60 2.24 19.86
C LYS A 3 3.35 2.82 18.65
N GLN A 4 4.66 3.09 18.82
CA GLN A 4 5.54 3.56 17.74
C GLN A 4 5.67 2.54 16.61
N THR A 5 5.81 1.25 16.92
CA THR A 5 5.98 0.20 15.90
C THR A 5 4.76 0.07 14.98
N LEU A 6 3.55 0.23 15.51
CA LEU A 6 2.33 0.19 14.71
C LEU A 6 2.20 1.41 13.80
N HIS A 7 2.57 2.59 14.29
CA HIS A 7 2.59 3.81 13.50
C HIS A 7 3.60 3.71 12.34
N ASP A 8 4.78 3.15 12.59
CA ASP A 8 5.81 2.98 11.56
C ASP A 8 5.40 1.96 10.49
N LEU A 9 4.79 0.85 10.90
CA LEU A 9 4.18 -0.13 9.98
C LEU A 9 3.07 0.51 9.13
N TRP A 10 2.25 1.38 9.71
CA TRP A 10 1.23 2.10 8.97
C TRP A 10 1.86 3.09 7.97
N ALA A 11 2.90 3.82 8.38
CA ALA A 11 3.62 4.77 7.53
C ALA A 11 4.29 4.08 6.32
N LEU A 12 4.80 2.86 6.52
CA LEU A 12 5.42 2.03 5.48
C LEU A 12 4.49 1.70 4.31
N THR A 13 3.22 1.42 4.60
CA THR A 13 2.26 1.04 3.56
C THR A 13 1.87 2.21 2.64
N LYS A 14 2.19 3.46 3.04
CA LYS A 14 1.76 4.70 2.37
C LYS A 14 0.25 4.69 2.12
N PRO A 15 -0.58 4.86 3.17
CA PRO A 15 -2.04 4.65 3.10
C PRO A 15 -2.71 5.44 1.97
N ARG A 16 -2.25 6.66 1.70
CA ARG A 16 -2.76 7.47 0.57
C ARG A 16 -2.62 6.77 -0.79
N ILE A 17 -1.51 6.07 -1.04
CA ILE A 17 -1.28 5.32 -2.29
C ILE A 17 -2.19 4.10 -2.34
N VAL A 18 -2.35 3.39 -1.21
CA VAL A 18 -3.25 2.24 -1.11
C VAL A 18 -4.69 2.64 -1.42
N TYR A 19 -5.20 3.72 -0.81
CA TYR A 19 -6.56 4.22 -1.06
C TYR A 19 -6.81 4.57 -2.53
N LEU A 20 -5.85 5.26 -3.16
CA LEU A 20 -5.96 5.61 -4.58
C LEU A 20 -6.06 4.37 -5.49
N ASN A 21 -5.25 3.34 -5.21
CA ASN A 21 -5.28 2.11 -5.99
C ASN A 21 -6.57 1.32 -5.75
N VAL A 22 -7.01 1.17 -4.51
CA VAL A 22 -8.27 0.49 -4.17
C VAL A 22 -9.46 1.20 -4.82
N PHE A 23 -9.47 2.54 -4.82
CA PHE A 23 -10.51 3.32 -5.50
C PHE A 23 -10.52 3.05 -7.01
N MET A 24 -9.36 3.03 -7.66
CA MET A 24 -9.26 2.72 -9.08
C MET A 24 -9.70 1.28 -9.40
N THR A 25 -9.35 0.32 -8.54
CA THR A 25 -9.82 -1.06 -8.65
C THR A 25 -11.34 -1.16 -8.51
N ALA A 26 -11.94 -0.42 -7.56
CA ALA A 26 -13.39 -0.38 -7.37
C ALA A 26 -14.10 0.18 -8.62
N LEU A 27 -13.57 1.26 -9.21
CA LEU A 27 -14.10 1.80 -10.47
C LEU A 27 -13.98 0.79 -11.63
N GLY A 28 -12.86 0.07 -11.72
CA GLY A 28 -12.66 -0.97 -12.72
C GLY A 28 -13.66 -2.13 -12.58
N LEU A 29 -13.92 -2.57 -11.34
CA LEU A 29 -14.92 -3.60 -11.05
C LEU A 29 -16.34 -3.12 -11.35
N TRP A 30 -16.64 -1.84 -11.14
CA TRP A 30 -17.95 -1.26 -11.44
C TRP A 30 -18.20 -1.13 -12.95
N LEU A 31 -17.15 -0.84 -13.73
CA LEU A 31 -17.24 -0.73 -15.18
C LEU A 31 -17.20 -2.08 -15.90
N ALA A 32 -16.76 -3.14 -15.23
CA ALA A 32 -16.61 -4.46 -15.82
C ALA A 32 -17.95 -5.00 -16.36
N PRO A 33 -18.00 -5.49 -17.61
CA PRO A 33 -19.22 -6.07 -18.16
C PRO A 33 -19.53 -7.43 -17.51
N GLY A 34 -20.80 -7.69 -17.26
CA GLY A 34 -21.29 -8.95 -16.69
C GLY A 34 -21.48 -8.91 -15.17
N GLU A 35 -22.04 -9.98 -14.62
CA GLU A 35 -22.26 -10.09 -13.18
C GLU A 35 -20.98 -10.56 -12.49
N THR A 36 -20.45 -9.73 -11.59
CA THR A 36 -19.34 -10.12 -10.72
C THR A 36 -19.88 -10.46 -9.33
N SER A 37 -19.56 -11.64 -8.83
CA SER A 37 -19.93 -12.03 -7.46
C SER A 37 -19.35 -11.06 -6.44
N TRP A 38 -20.16 -10.65 -5.46
CA TRP A 38 -19.74 -9.75 -4.39
C TRP A 38 -18.50 -10.25 -3.64
N VAL A 39 -18.36 -11.58 -3.51
CA VAL A 39 -17.18 -12.21 -2.88
C VAL A 39 -15.92 -11.90 -3.66
N VAL A 40 -15.98 -11.99 -4.99
CA VAL A 40 -14.85 -11.70 -5.88
C VAL A 40 -14.48 -10.23 -5.80
N MET A 41 -15.47 -9.33 -5.76
CA MET A 41 -15.20 -7.89 -5.62
C MET A 41 -14.47 -7.58 -4.32
N VAL A 42 -14.93 -8.13 -3.19
CA VAL A 42 -14.29 -7.93 -1.88
C VAL A 42 -12.86 -8.50 -1.87
N LEU A 43 -12.67 -9.73 -2.37
CA LEU A 43 -11.35 -10.35 -2.45
C LEU A 43 -10.40 -9.57 -3.38
N ALA A 44 -10.90 -9.04 -4.50
CA ALA A 44 -10.10 -8.24 -5.42
C ALA A 44 -9.65 -6.91 -4.78
N LEU A 45 -10.54 -6.22 -4.07
CA LEU A 45 -10.20 -4.98 -3.36
C LEU A 45 -9.20 -5.23 -2.23
N LEU A 46 -9.41 -6.28 -1.42
CA LEU A 46 -8.49 -6.66 -0.35
C LEU A 46 -7.13 -7.10 -0.91
N GLY A 47 -7.12 -7.92 -1.96
CA GLY A 47 -5.90 -8.35 -2.64
C GLY A 47 -5.10 -7.19 -3.22
N CYS A 48 -5.77 -6.23 -3.87
CA CYS A 48 -5.16 -5.00 -4.35
C CYS A 48 -4.54 -4.19 -3.19
N ALA A 49 -5.30 -3.97 -2.11
CA ALA A 49 -4.82 -3.22 -0.96
C ALA A 49 -3.53 -3.83 -0.35
N LEU A 50 -3.53 -5.15 -0.17
CA LEU A 50 -2.39 -5.90 0.36
C LEU A 50 -1.19 -5.88 -0.59
N ALA A 51 -1.41 -6.05 -1.90
CA ALA A 51 -0.35 -6.03 -2.90
C ALA A 51 0.33 -4.66 -3.00
N VAL A 52 -0.44 -3.58 -2.98
CA VAL A 52 0.11 -2.21 -3.03
C VAL A 52 0.84 -1.87 -1.73
N ALA A 53 0.27 -2.26 -0.58
CA ALA A 53 0.90 -2.06 0.72
C ALA A 53 2.24 -2.81 0.82
N SER A 54 2.30 -4.07 0.37
CA SER A 54 3.53 -4.87 0.38
C SER A 54 4.57 -4.32 -0.59
N ALA A 55 4.18 -3.91 -1.79
CA ALA A 55 5.08 -3.27 -2.75
C ALA A 55 5.68 -1.97 -2.19
N ASN A 56 4.89 -1.12 -1.53
CA ASN A 56 5.38 0.11 -0.91
C ASN A 56 6.38 -0.17 0.23
N ALA A 57 6.05 -1.11 1.12
CA ALA A 57 6.93 -1.49 2.21
C ALA A 57 8.25 -2.09 1.68
N LEU A 58 8.16 -2.97 0.67
CA LEU A 58 9.30 -3.60 0.04
C LEU A 58 10.19 -2.58 -0.69
N ASN A 59 9.59 -1.62 -1.40
CA ASN A 59 10.34 -0.54 -2.06
C ASN A 59 11.14 0.29 -1.05
N MET A 60 10.53 0.62 0.10
CA MET A 60 11.24 1.34 1.15
C MET A 60 12.35 0.49 1.79
N TYR A 61 12.15 -0.82 1.91
CA TYR A 61 13.18 -1.74 2.40
C TYR A 61 14.39 -1.83 1.47
N PHE A 62 14.18 -1.98 0.16
CA PHE A 62 15.27 -2.01 -0.81
C PHE A 62 16.01 -0.67 -0.93
N GLU A 63 15.30 0.46 -0.80
CA GLU A 63 15.90 1.80 -0.90
C GLU A 63 16.57 2.28 0.39
N ARG A 64 16.45 1.55 1.50
CA ARG A 64 16.87 1.98 2.85
C ARG A 64 18.29 2.58 2.90
N ASP A 65 19.25 1.93 2.26
CA ASP A 65 20.65 2.36 2.31
C ASP A 65 20.89 3.62 1.46
N PHE A 66 20.17 3.77 0.34
CA PHE A 66 20.22 4.97 -0.52
C PHE A 66 19.42 6.13 0.05
N ASP A 67 18.27 5.86 0.67
CA ASP A 67 17.39 6.86 1.27
C ASP A 67 18.10 7.66 2.36
N ARG A 68 19.01 7.03 3.10
CA ARG A 68 19.87 7.69 4.11
C ARG A 68 20.75 8.80 3.52
N LEU A 69 21.12 8.69 2.25
CA LEU A 69 21.96 9.67 1.55
C LEU A 69 21.13 10.80 0.88
N MET A 70 19.81 10.69 0.86
CA MET A 70 18.93 11.60 0.12
C MET A 70 18.20 12.59 1.04
N ALA A 71 18.34 13.90 0.76
CA ALA A 71 17.73 14.96 1.58
C ALA A 71 16.20 14.85 1.74
N ARG A 72 15.51 14.34 0.71
CA ARG A 72 14.05 14.16 0.70
C ARG A 72 13.58 12.93 1.48
N THR A 73 14.35 11.85 1.52
CA THR A 73 13.89 10.53 1.98
C THR A 73 14.64 9.99 3.20
N LYS A 74 15.68 10.68 3.69
CA LYS A 74 16.44 10.33 4.91
C LYS A 74 15.64 10.20 6.20
N LYS A 75 14.39 10.66 6.23
CA LYS A 75 13.49 10.60 7.40
C LYS A 75 12.43 9.50 7.27
N ARG A 76 12.55 8.59 6.30
CA ARG A 76 11.66 7.44 6.20
C ARG A 76 11.79 6.55 7.45
N PRO A 77 10.73 5.82 7.85
CA PRO A 77 10.67 5.12 9.13
C PRO A 77 11.56 3.87 9.23
N LEU A 78 12.21 3.46 8.14
CA LEU A 78 13.14 2.32 8.17
C LEU A 78 14.52 2.78 8.62
N PRO A 79 15.19 1.99 9.47
CA PRO A 79 16.50 2.33 10.00
C PRO A 79 17.53 2.48 8.89
#